data_AF-A0AAU8G5P2-F1
#
_entry.id   AF-A0AAU8G5P2-F1
#
_cell.length_a   1.000
_cell.length_b   1.000
_cell.length_c   1.000
_cell.angle_alpha   90.00
_cell.angle_beta   90.00
_cell.angle_gamma   90.00
#
_symmetry.space_group_name_H-M   'P 1'
#
loop_
_entity.id
_entity.type
_entity.pdbx_description
1 polymer ?
#
loop_
_entity_poly.entity_id
_entity_poly.type
_entity_poly.pdbx_seq_one_letter_code
_entity_poly.pdbx_strand_id
1 'polypeptide(L)'
;MRKSLRLTGIGVQDMADYLEVSRNTVGTWINGRITPSAQTIRLWAMRTGVPYRWLRDGETPAQGDPGGGEGLPRLDLNQRPSD
;
A
#
# COMPACT_ATOMS: atom_id res chain seq x y z
N MET A 1 3.68 1.34 7.80
CA MET A 1 3.97 2.50 6.93
C MET A 1 5.42 2.61 6.45
N ARG A 2 6.45 2.64 7.31
CA ARG A 2 7.85 2.78 6.83
C ARG A 2 8.25 1.76 5.75
N LYS A 3 7.76 0.53 5.86
CA LYS A 3 8.02 -0.53 4.89
C LYS A 3 7.35 -0.25 3.52
N SER A 4 6.19 0.41 3.44
CA SER A 4 5.59 0.76 2.14
C SER A 4 6.48 1.73 1.37
N LEU A 5 7.01 2.77 2.03
CA LEU A 5 7.85 3.78 1.37
C LEU A 5 9.13 3.15 0.81
N ARG A 6 9.72 2.19 1.51
CA ARG A 6 10.89 1.44 1.03
C ARG A 6 10.57 0.54 -0.15
N LEU A 7 9.40 -0.09 -0.16
CA LEU A 7 8.97 -0.96 -1.27
C LEU A 7 8.65 -0.17 -2.54
N THR A 8 8.11 1.03 -2.42
CA THR A 8 7.70 1.85 -3.56
C THR A 8 8.75 2.87 -4.00
N GLY A 9 9.82 3.05 -3.23
CA GLY A 9 10.82 4.10 -3.47
C GLY A 9 10.32 5.52 -3.20
N ILE A 10 9.13 5.68 -2.62
CA ILE A 10 8.56 7.00 -2.34
C ILE A 10 9.29 7.64 -1.14
N GLY A 11 9.79 8.85 -1.34
CA GLY A 11 10.42 9.63 -0.30
C GLY A 11 9.46 10.06 0.81
N VAL A 12 10.00 10.29 2.02
CA VAL A 12 9.21 10.84 3.14
C VAL A 12 8.67 12.24 2.81
N GLN A 13 9.46 13.04 2.09
CA GLN A 13 9.06 14.38 1.67
C GLN A 13 7.94 14.30 0.62
N ASP A 14 8.09 13.49 -0.43
CA ASP A 14 7.05 13.27 -1.45
C ASP A 14 5.71 12.82 -0.87
N MET A 15 5.74 11.95 0.15
CA MET A 15 4.52 11.53 0.83
C MET A 15 3.90 12.65 1.67
N ALA A 16 4.72 13.52 2.26
CA ALA A 16 4.26 14.68 3.01
C ALA A 16 3.60 15.70 2.08
N ASP A 17 4.23 15.98 0.94
CA ASP A 17 3.68 16.85 -0.11
C ASP A 17 2.38 16.29 -0.68
N TYR A 18 2.30 14.99 -0.97
CA TYR A 18 1.09 14.34 -1.46
C TYR A 18 -0.09 14.42 -0.47
N LEU A 19 0.19 14.37 0.84
CA LEU A 19 -0.82 14.41 1.89
C LEU A 19 -1.07 15.82 2.44
N GLU A 20 -0.36 16.82 1.92
CA GLU A 20 -0.40 18.22 2.38
C GLU A 20 -0.16 18.36 3.90
N VAL A 21 0.78 17.59 4.44
CA VAL A 21 1.18 17.62 5.85
C VAL A 21 2.67 17.91 6.01
N SER A 22 3.08 18.27 7.22
CA SER A 22 4.50 18.42 7.51
C SER A 22 5.26 17.09 7.39
N ARG A 23 6.51 17.15 6.91
CA ARG A 23 7.43 15.99 6.92
C ARG A 23 7.58 15.35 8.30
N ASN A 24 7.50 16.17 9.35
CA ASN A 24 7.58 15.69 10.74
C ASN A 24 6.36 14.83 11.10
N THR A 25 5.16 15.19 10.62
CA THR A 25 3.93 14.39 10.77
C THR A 25 4.08 13.02 10.13
N VAL A 26 4.62 12.96 8.89
CA VAL A 26 4.93 11.67 8.26
C VAL A 26 5.95 10.88 9.10
N GLY A 27 6.95 11.57 9.64
CA GLY A 27 7.93 11.04 10.57
C GLY A 27 7.32 10.37 11.80
N THR A 28 6.30 10.97 12.43
CA THR A 28 5.65 10.36 13.61
C THR A 28 4.88 9.09 13.23
N TRP A 29 4.21 9.06 12.08
CA TRP A 29 3.47 7.89 11.61
C TRP A 29 4.37 6.71 11.23
N ILE A 30 5.46 6.95 10.49
CA ILE A 30 6.36 5.86 10.06
C ILE A 30 7.15 5.26 11.23
N ASN A 31 7.32 6.01 12.31
CA ASN A 31 7.94 5.54 13.55
C ASN A 31 6.91 4.99 14.56
N GLY A 32 5.62 4.96 14.21
CA GLY A 32 4.56 4.40 15.07
C GLY A 32 4.26 5.22 16.33
N ARG A 33 4.63 6.51 16.37
CA ARG A 33 4.37 7.39 17.52
C ARG A 33 2.92 7.85 17.59
N ILE A 34 2.32 8.08 16.43
CA ILE A 34 0.93 8.53 16.27
C ILE A 34 0.29 7.67 15.19
N THR A 35 -0.93 7.22 15.45
CA THR A 35 -1.73 6.53 14.44
C THR A 35 -2.44 7.57 13.56
N PRO A 36 -2.20 7.58 12.24
CA PRO A 36 -2.91 8.48 11.33
C PRO A 36 -4.41 8.14 11.23
N SER A 37 -5.20 9.11 10.77
CA SER A 37 -6.63 8.90 10.55
C SER A 37 -6.89 7.85 9.46
N ALA A 38 -8.07 7.23 9.48
CA ALA A 38 -8.46 6.27 8.45
C ALA A 38 -8.42 6.86 7.04
N GLN A 39 -8.74 8.15 6.89
CA GLN A 39 -8.65 8.87 5.61
C GLN A 39 -7.20 8.95 5.12
N THR A 40 -6.27 9.34 5.99
CA THR A 40 -4.83 9.40 5.67
C THR A 40 -4.30 8.03 5.26
N ILE A 41 -4.68 6.96 5.97
CA ILE A 41 -4.25 5.59 5.62
C ILE A 41 -4.78 5.18 4.23
N ARG A 42 -6.01 5.59 3.86
CA ARG A 42 -6.56 5.32 2.52
C ARG A 42 -5.80 6.08 1.42
N LEU A 43 -5.54 7.37 1.62
CA LEU A 43 -4.73 8.17 0.69
C LEU A 43 -3.33 7.57 0.53
N TRP A 44 -2.72 7.18 1.65
CA TRP A 44 -1.42 6.51 1.65
C TRP A 44 -1.45 5.20 0.85
N ALA A 45 -2.47 4.37 1.04
CA ALA A 45 -2.67 3.13 0.28
C ALA A 45 -2.78 3.40 -1.22
N MET A 46 -3.56 4.40 -1.63
CA MET A 46 -3.70 4.78 -3.04
C MET A 46 -2.37 5.26 -3.64
N ARG A 47 -1.60 6.06 -2.90
CA ARG A 47 -0.31 6.58 -3.37
C ARG A 47 0.77 5.52 -3.49
N THR A 48 0.75 4.52 -2.61
CA THR A 48 1.78 3.47 -2.55
C THR A 48 1.37 2.17 -3.24
N GLY A 49 0.09 1.99 -3.58
CA GLY A 49 -0.45 0.74 -4.08
C GLY A 49 -0.47 -0.40 -3.06
N VAL A 50 -0.07 -0.16 -1.80
CA VAL A 50 -0.07 -1.19 -0.76
C VAL A 50 -1.45 -1.31 -0.10
N PRO A 51 -1.86 -2.52 0.34
CA PRO A 51 -3.19 -2.72 0.90
C PRO A 51 -3.48 -1.88 2.14
N TYR A 52 -4.66 -1.27 2.21
CA TYR A 52 -5.11 -0.50 3.38
C TYR A 52 -5.04 -1.30 4.69
N ARG A 53 -5.53 -2.55 4.70
CA ARG A 53 -5.50 -3.42 5.89
C ARG A 53 -4.07 -3.70 6.36
N TRP A 54 -3.14 -3.86 5.42
CA TRP A 54 -1.73 -4.03 5.75
C TRP A 54 -1.12 -2.79 6.41
N LEU A 55 -1.54 -1.59 6.00
CA LEU A 55 -1.09 -0.34 6.63
C LEU A 55 -1.73 -0.09 7.99
N ARG A 56 -3.01 -0.45 8.16
CA ARG A 56 -3.79 -0.19 9.38
C ARG A 56 -3.51 -1.22 10.47
N ASP A 57 -3.60 -2.49 10.12
CA ASP A 57 -3.64 -3.60 11.07
C ASP A 57 -2.29 -4.33 11.15
N GLY A 58 -1.36 -4.04 10.22
CA GLY A 58 -0.09 -4.78 10.09
C GLY A 58 -0.27 -6.19 9.53
N GLU A 59 -1.51 -6.59 9.23
CA GLU A 59 -1.86 -7.88 8.67
C GLU A 59 -1.46 -7.94 7.20
N THR A 60 -0.55 -8.84 6.86
CA THR A 60 -0.34 -9.22 5.45
C THR A 60 -1.67 -9.79 4.97
N PRO A 61 -2.22 -9.38 3.80
CA PRO A 61 -3.40 -10.04 3.27
C PRO A 61 -3.10 -11.53 3.33
N ALA A 62 -3.93 -12.29 4.06
CA ALA A 62 -3.69 -13.70 4.33
C ALA A 62 -3.26 -14.33 3.00
N GLN A 63 -1.98 -14.72 2.93
CA GLN A 63 -1.49 -15.44 1.77
C GLN A 63 -2.34 -16.70 1.81
N GLY A 64 -3.24 -16.82 0.83
CA GLY A 64 -4.26 -17.85 0.81
C GLY A 64 -3.61 -19.17 1.18
N ASP A 65 -4.22 -19.85 2.14
CA ASP A 65 -3.97 -21.25 2.38
C ASP A 65 -3.80 -21.97 1.02
N PRO A 66 -2.73 -22.74 0.78
CA PRO A 66 -2.50 -23.40 -0.50
C PRO A 66 -3.57 -24.46 -0.85
N GLY A 67 -4.65 -24.60 -0.08
CA GLY A 67 -5.75 -25.54 -0.33
C GLY A 67 -7.15 -24.95 -0.52
N GLY A 68 -7.33 -23.64 -0.71
CA GLY A 68 -8.67 -23.03 -0.83
C GLY A 68 -8.86 -22.20 -2.10
N GLY A 69 -9.30 -22.82 -3.19
CA GLY A 69 -9.60 -22.13 -4.44
C GLY A 69 -10.74 -21.11 -4.32
N GLU A 70 -10.62 -20.00 -5.05
CA GLU A 70 -11.65 -19.44 -5.94
C GLU A 70 -11.08 -18.28 -6.77
N GLY A 71 -10.86 -18.58 -8.06
CA GLY A 71 -10.86 -17.70 -9.23
C GLY A 71 -10.39 -16.24 -9.10
N LEU A 72 -9.13 -15.99 -9.44
CA LEU A 72 -8.79 -14.85 -10.29
C LEU A 72 -8.26 -15.42 -11.61
N PRO A 73 -8.90 -15.16 -12.77
CA PRO A 73 -8.34 -15.58 -14.03
C PRO A 73 -6.98 -14.90 -14.19
N ARG A 74 -5.98 -15.75 -14.34
CA ARG A 74 -4.59 -15.41 -14.66
C ARG A 74 -4.63 -14.44 -15.84
N LEU A 75 -4.17 -13.20 -15.63
CA LEU A 75 -4.00 -12.19 -16.67
C LEU A 75 -2.80 -12.61 -17.55
N ASP A 76 -2.95 -13.73 -18.26
CA ASP A 76 -2.03 -14.12 -19.31
C ASP A 76 -2.45 -13.43 -20.61
N LEU A 77 -1.63 -12.46 -20.97
CA LEU A 77 -1.06 -12.36 -22.30
C LEU A 77 -2.04 -12.15 -23.47
N ASN A 78 -2.09 -10.88 -23.89
CA ASN A 78 -2.26 -10.46 -25.28
C ASN A 78 -1.36 -11.25 -26.26
N GLN A 79 -1.79 -12.41 -26.78
CA GLN A 79 -1.20 -13.08 -27.96
C GLN A 79 -2.33 -13.90 -28.63
N ARG A 80 -2.86 -13.63 -29.84
CA ARG A 80 -2.26 -13.49 -31.18
C ARG A 80 -3.30 -12.88 -32.16
N PRO A 81 -2.92 -12.33 -33.33
CA PRO A 81 -3.89 -11.81 -34.31
C PRO A 81 -4.69 -12.95 -34.95
N SER A 82 -5.97 -12.71 -35.25
CA SER A 82 -6.75 -13.58 -36.13
C SER A 82 -6.50 -13.15 -37.57
N ASP A 83 -6.16 -14.13 -38.40
CA ASP A 83 -6.10 -14.10 -39.86
C ASP A 83 -7.45 -13.71 -40.47
#